data_AF-A0A920LEP4-F1
#
_entry.id   AF-A0A920LEP4-F1
#
_cell.length_a   1.000
_cell.length_b   1.000
_cell.length_c   1.000
_cell.angle_alpha   90.00
_cell.angle_beta   90.00
_cell.angle_gamma   90.00
#
_symmetry.space_group_name_H-M   'P 1'
#
loop_
_entity.id
_entity.type
_entity.pdbx_description
1 polymer ?
#
loop_
_entity_poly.entity_id
_entity_poly.type
_entity_poly.pdbx_seq_one_letter_code
_entity_poly.pdbx_strand_id
1 'polypeptide(L)'
;MNVTGKINEYNEELAKAVRVADFLELGELFAKDALERNESCGGHFREEYQTKDGEAIRDDKNFKFVSAWEYMGEPSDAKLHKEDLKYEEIEVKTRSYK
;
A
#
# COMPACT_ATOMS: atom_id res chain seq x y z
N MET A 1 -5.33 -23.09 20.15
CA MET A 1 -5.53 -23.46 18.73
C MET A 1 -5.27 -24.96 18.63
N ASN A 2 -6.26 -25.75 18.21
CA ASN A 2 -6.06 -27.18 18.02
C ASN A 2 -5.74 -27.41 16.54
N VAL A 3 -4.53 -27.88 16.25
CA VAL A 3 -4.17 -28.28 14.89
C VAL A 3 -4.87 -29.59 14.60
N THR A 4 -5.90 -29.55 13.77
CA THR A 4 -6.61 -30.75 13.31
C THR A 4 -5.77 -31.51 12.29
N GLY A 5 -6.09 -32.78 12.08
CA GLY A 5 -5.47 -33.59 11.03
C GLY A 5 -4.10 -34.22 11.35
N LYS A 6 -3.53 -34.88 10.35
CA LYS A 6 -2.31 -35.72 10.42
C LYS A 6 -1.12 -35.12 9.68
N ILE A 7 0.08 -35.55 10.02
CA ILE A 7 1.36 -34.94 9.59
C ILE A 7 1.63 -34.98 8.07
N ASN A 8 0.82 -35.68 7.28
CA ASN A 8 0.98 -35.85 5.83
C ASN A 8 -0.35 -35.72 5.06
N GLU A 9 -1.32 -34.98 5.61
CA GLU A 9 -2.56 -34.68 4.91
C GLU A 9 -2.74 -33.16 4.74
N TYR A 10 -3.48 -32.76 3.72
CA TYR A 10 -3.83 -31.36 3.54
C TYR A 10 -4.73 -30.91 4.69
N ASN A 11 -4.28 -29.90 5.43
CA ASN A 11 -5.05 -29.27 6.49
C ASN A 11 -5.50 -27.87 6.04
N GLU A 12 -6.80 -27.76 5.75
CA GLU A 12 -7.41 -26.50 5.33
C GLU A 12 -7.33 -25.41 6.40
N GLU A 13 -7.47 -25.76 7.68
CA GLU A 13 -7.40 -24.80 8.80
C GLU A 13 -5.99 -24.26 8.98
N LEU A 14 -4.96 -25.10 8.80
CA LEU A 14 -3.57 -24.64 8.77
C LEU A 14 -3.32 -23.72 7.56
N ALA A 15 -3.82 -24.08 6.37
CA ALA A 15 -3.68 -23.24 5.18
C ALA A 15 -4.38 -21.88 5.35
N LYS A 16 -5.56 -21.83 5.98
CA LYS A 16 -6.25 -20.58 6.33
C LYS A 16 -5.43 -19.75 7.31
N ALA A 17 -4.87 -20.37 8.34
CA ALA A 17 -4.05 -19.66 9.33
C ALA A 17 -2.82 -19.00 8.70
N VAL A 18 -2.13 -19.69 7.80
CA VAL A 18 -1.00 -19.11 7.05
C VAL A 18 -1.46 -17.94 6.18
N ARG A 19 -2.58 -18.06 5.44
CA ARG A 19 -3.12 -16.93 4.65
C ARG A 19 -3.51 -15.72 5.50
N VAL A 20 -4.04 -15.95 6.71
CA VAL A 20 -4.34 -14.85 7.64
C VAL A 20 -3.05 -14.15 8.07
N ALA A 21 -1.97 -14.89 8.34
CA ALA A 21 -0.67 -14.30 8.62
C ALA A 21 -0.17 -13.45 7.43
N ASP A 22 -0.23 -13.98 6.20
CA ASP A 22 0.15 -13.25 4.99
C ASP A 22 -0.67 -11.94 4.81
N PHE A 23 -1.97 -11.97 5.09
CA PHE A 23 -2.83 -10.79 4.99
C PHE A 23 -2.53 -9.74 6.06
N LEU A 24 -2.16 -10.15 7.27
CA LEU A 24 -1.74 -9.21 8.32
C LEU A 24 -0.40 -8.55 7.94
N GLU A 25 0.54 -9.32 7.41
CA GLU A 25 1.83 -8.82 6.94
C GLU A 25 1.66 -7.79 5.81
N LEU A 26 0.88 -8.15 4.78
CA LEU A 26 0.55 -7.26 3.67
C LEU A 26 -0.24 -6.02 4.12
N GLY A 27 -1.19 -6.21 5.03
CA GLY A 27 -2.03 -5.14 5.56
C GLY A 27 -1.23 -4.10 6.34
N GLU A 28 -0.25 -4.53 7.13
CA GLU A 28 0.68 -3.63 7.83
C GLU A 28 1.54 -2.84 6.84
N LEU A 29 2.07 -3.49 5.80
CA LEU A 29 2.82 -2.81 4.75
C LEU A 29 1.98 -1.75 4.02
N PHE A 30 0.71 -2.04 3.73
CA PHE A 30 -0.21 -1.07 3.14
C PHE A 30 -0.47 0.11 4.07
N ALA A 31 -0.68 -0.13 5.37
CA ALA A 31 -0.86 0.93 6.35
C ALA A 31 0.38 1.81 6.46
N LYS A 32 1.58 1.22 6.40
CA LYS A 32 2.85 1.94 6.39
C LYS A 32 3.02 2.82 5.15
N ASP A 33 2.79 2.30 3.95
CA ASP A 33 2.86 3.10 2.71
C ASP A 33 1.87 4.28 2.75
N ALA A 34 0.63 4.02 3.20
CA ALA A 34 -0.39 5.05 3.34
C ALA A 34 -0.01 6.14 4.36
N LEU A 35 0.64 5.75 5.46
CA LEU A 35 1.13 6.67 6.49
C LEU A 35 2.26 7.57 5.97
N GLU A 36 3.20 7.02 5.18
CA GLU A 36 4.29 7.79 4.61
C GLU A 36 3.85 8.71 3.45
N ARG A 37 2.79 8.34 2.73
CA ARG A 37 2.26 9.10 1.59
C ARG A 37 1.32 10.21 2.04
N ASN A 38 1.90 11.39 2.23
CA ASN A 38 1.24 12.63 2.65
C ASN A 38 0.63 13.42 1.47
N GLU A 39 -0.27 12.79 0.72
CA GLU A 39 -1.04 13.39 -0.38
C GLU A 39 -2.39 12.66 -0.56
N SER A 40 -3.24 13.16 -1.47
CA SER A 40 -4.35 12.38 -2.03
C SER A 40 -4.16 12.21 -3.54
N CYS A 41 -4.07 10.96 -4.01
CA CYS A 41 -3.88 10.63 -5.41
C CYS A 41 -4.55 9.30 -5.78
N GLY A 42 -5.49 9.33 -6.74
CA GLY A 42 -6.18 8.13 -7.20
C GLY A 42 -7.03 7.50 -6.10
N GLY A 43 -6.78 6.23 -5.78
CA GLY A 43 -7.47 5.49 -4.71
C GLY A 43 -6.93 5.77 -3.30
N HIS A 44 -5.76 6.42 -3.18
CA HIS A 44 -5.22 6.87 -1.89
C HIS A 44 -5.79 8.25 -1.58
N PHE A 45 -6.70 8.33 -0.61
CA PHE A 45 -7.39 9.56 -0.26
C PHE A 45 -7.25 9.87 1.23
N ARG A 46 -6.78 11.08 1.51
CA ARG A 46 -6.56 11.59 2.86
C ARG A 46 -7.33 12.88 3.03
N GLU A 47 -8.18 12.92 4.05
CA GLU A 47 -9.01 14.11 4.33
C GLU A 47 -8.17 15.33 4.67
N GLU A 48 -6.94 15.16 5.15
CA GLU A 48 -6.00 16.27 5.38
C GLU A 48 -5.45 16.88 4.07
N TYR A 49 -5.52 16.13 2.97
CA TYR A 49 -4.99 16.49 1.65
C TYR A 49 -6.11 16.52 0.60
N GLN A 50 -7.18 17.26 0.92
CA GLN A 50 -8.29 17.52 -0.01
C GLN A 50 -8.58 19.02 -0.09
N THR A 51 -9.19 19.44 -1.20
CA THR A 51 -9.72 20.80 -1.34
C THR A 51 -10.95 20.97 -0.45
N LYS A 52 -11.39 22.22 -0.22
CA LYS A 52 -12.62 22.50 0.53
C LYS A 52 -13.87 21.83 -0.05
N ASP A 53 -13.83 21.50 -1.34
CA ASP A 53 -14.92 20.87 -2.06
C ASP A 53 -14.83 19.33 -2.09
N GLY A 54 -13.85 18.73 -1.41
CA GLY A 54 -13.67 17.28 -1.32
C GLY A 54 -12.81 16.64 -2.42
N GLU A 55 -12.25 17.43 -3.34
CA GLU A 55 -11.37 16.89 -4.39
C GLU A 55 -9.96 16.59 -3.86
N ALA A 56 -9.35 15.51 -4.35
CA ALA A 56 -8.00 15.08 -3.98
C ALA A 56 -6.93 16.13 -4.35
N ILE A 57 -6.03 16.44 -3.40
CA ILE A 57 -4.84 17.25 -3.66
C ILE A 57 -3.64 16.32 -3.82
N ARG A 58 -3.20 16.15 -5.07
CA ARG A 58 -1.97 15.41 -5.42
C ARG A 58 -0.73 16.27 -5.26
N ASP A 59 0.38 15.71 -4.79
CA ASP A 59 1.67 16.39 -4.63
C ASP A 59 2.74 15.78 -5.55
N ASP A 60 2.74 16.26 -6.81
CA ASP A 60 3.69 15.85 -7.84
C ASP A 60 5.15 16.24 -7.55
N LYS A 61 5.41 17.08 -6.55
CA LYS A 61 6.78 17.46 -6.17
C LYS A 61 7.43 16.41 -5.30
N ASN A 62 6.68 15.88 -4.32
CA ASN A 62 7.23 14.96 -3.32
C ASN A 62 6.88 13.50 -3.58
N PHE A 63 5.76 13.21 -4.25
CA PHE A 63 5.19 11.84 -4.33
C PHE A 63 5.02 11.29 -5.76
N LYS A 64 5.70 11.90 -6.73
CA LYS A 64 5.75 11.46 -8.13
C LYS A 64 6.70 10.27 -8.34
N PHE A 65 6.42 9.18 -7.65
CA PHE A 65 7.19 7.94 -7.71
C PHE A 65 6.30 6.73 -7.38
N VAL A 66 6.74 5.55 -7.82
CA VAL A 66 6.19 4.25 -7.38
C VAL A 66 6.93 3.81 -6.13
N SER A 67 6.17 3.43 -5.09
CA SER A 67 6.72 2.83 -3.88
C SER A 67 7.01 1.34 -4.13
N ALA A 68 8.23 0.89 -3.85
CA ALA A 68 8.56 -0.53 -3.76
C ALA A 68 9.16 -0.81 -2.38
N TRP A 69 8.58 -1.74 -1.64
CA TRP A 69 8.95 -2.02 -0.26
C TRP A 69 9.75 -3.33 -0.16
N GLU A 70 11.02 -3.23 0.19
CA GLU A 70 11.88 -4.39 0.44
C GLU A 70 11.59 -4.97 1.83
N TYR A 71 11.31 -6.27 1.90
CA TYR A 71 11.09 -6.98 3.15
C TYR A 71 12.41 -7.18 3.91
N MET A 72 12.43 -6.70 5.16
CA MET A 72 13.62 -6.73 6.03
C MET A 72 13.47 -7.67 7.24
N GLY A 73 12.47 -8.56 7.21
CA GLY A 73 12.14 -9.50 8.30
C GLY A 73 10.80 -9.20 8.99
N GLU A 74 10.35 -7.94 9.00
CA GLU A 74 9.04 -7.52 9.49
C GLU A 74 8.52 -6.35 8.62
N PRO A 75 7.20 -6.17 8.42
CA PRO A 75 6.64 -5.10 7.59
C PRO A 75 6.97 -3.69 8.10
N SER A 76 6.94 -3.49 9.41
CA SER A 76 7.32 -2.23 10.06
C SER A 76 8.75 -1.79 9.75
N ASP A 77 9.66 -2.73 9.48
CA ASP A 77 11.06 -2.47 9.12
C ASP A 77 11.30 -2.43 7.61
N ALA A 78 10.27 -2.64 6.79
CA ALA A 78 10.40 -2.64 5.33
C ALA A 78 11.08 -1.36 4.82
N LYS A 79 11.95 -1.50 3.81
CA LYS A 79 12.71 -0.37 3.27
C LYS A 79 12.06 0.14 1.99
N LEU A 80 11.74 1.43 1.97
CA LEU A 80 11.18 2.08 0.78
C LEU A 80 12.26 2.33 -0.28
N HIS A 81 12.01 1.80 -1.47
CA HIS A 81 12.67 2.16 -2.71
C HIS A 81 11.70 2.98 -3.56
N LYS A 82 12.19 4.08 -4.12
CA LYS A 82 11.38 5.00 -4.93
C LYS A 82 11.83 4.94 -6.38
N GLU A 83 10.89 4.61 -7.26
CA GLU A 83 11.11 4.69 -8.71
C GLU A 83 10.40 5.92 -9.27
N ASP A 84 11.17 6.89 -9.75
CA ASP A 84 10.64 8.16 -10.25
C ASP A 84 9.76 7.97 -11.50
N LEU A 85 8.58 8.60 -11.49
CA LEU A 85 7.70 8.61 -12.66
C LEU A 85 8.08 9.76 -13.60
N LYS A 86 8.70 9.43 -14.74
CA LYS A 86 9.09 10.38 -15.79
C LYS A 86 8.10 10.30 -16.95
N TYR A 87 7.48 11.43 -17.27
CA TYR A 87 6.54 11.57 -18.37
C TYR A 87 7.18 12.45 -19.45
N GLU A 88 7.43 11.89 -20.63
CA GLU A 88 8.05 12.58 -21.76
C GLU A 88 7.01 13.04 -22.79
N GLU A 89 5.97 12.23 -22.99
CA GLU A 89 4.97 12.43 -24.06
C GLU A 89 3.71 13.18 -23.60
N ILE A 90 3.50 13.30 -22.29
CA ILE A 90 2.30 13.92 -21.73
C ILE A 90 2.63 14.89 -20.61
N GLU A 91 1.97 16.04 -20.62
CA GLU A 91 1.99 16.96 -19.49
C GLU A 91 1.10 16.41 -18.37
N VAL A 92 1.66 16.32 -17.17
CA VAL A 92 0.97 15.85 -15.98
C VAL A 92 -0.04 16.90 -15.52
N LYS A 93 -1.33 16.55 -15.53
CA LYS A 93 -2.42 17.42 -15.06
C LYS A 93 -3.12 16.80 -13.85
N THR A 94 -3.64 17.67 -12.98
CA THR A 94 -4.51 17.24 -11.87
C THR A 94 -5.89 16.94 -12.42
N ARG A 95 -6.45 15.79 -12.03
CA ARG A 95 -7.77 15.35 -12.47
C ARG A 95 -8.84 15.90 -11.53
N SER A 96 -9.92 16.45 -12.09
CA SER A 96 -11.15 16.84 -11.39
C SER A 96 -12.26 15.87 -11.80
N TYR A 97 -13.09 15.45 -10.85
CA TYR A 97 -14.27 14.60 -11.13
C TYR A 97 -15.60 15.36 -11.12
N LYS A 98 -15.54 16.68 -10.89
CA LYS A 98 -16.64 17.60 -11.22
C LYS A 98 -16.82 17.77 -12.73
#